data_AF-A0A7C2QZ40-F1
#
_entry.id   AF-A0A7C2QZ40-F1
#
_cell.length_a   1.000
_cell.length_b   1.000
_cell.length_c   1.000
_cell.angle_alpha   90.00
_cell.angle_beta   90.00
_cell.angle_gamma   90.00
#
_symmetry.space_group_name_H-M   'P 1'
#
loop_
_entity.id
_entity.type
_entity.pdbx_description
1 polymer ?
#
loop_
_entity_poly.entity_id
_entity_poly.type
_entity_poly.pdbx_seq_one_letter_code
_entity_poly.pdbx_strand_id
1 'polypeptide(L)'
;MHGQRRGWGKGGGIRCAAVLAAALVAASGAGSAGPPARIGGGQAPAAAAIPVAVFGRDDRVPVPAGLREVQEKIGLLFSARGRTVCTAFCVGRDIVATAGHCLHRIAGERPPHAADFTFARNFDALRDPVRIAGHASGAASQHVMSGATSLSVRPPIDATRDWAFVRLARPACTKGGLPVRVLPVEQIVSEAAAGRVFQIAYHRDYSPWKLALSRPCGVARSFEAADWSRIARDFSAPDTLILHTCDTGGASSGSPLLLDGPDGPEVIGINVGTYVHSRVLMQKGKVARRLKADTIANTAVASAAFADKLDAFRRAAILGSPAQVRELQALLAGRGLFAGKADGTYGPELRSAIEAYEKAEGLPVTGLASEAILKRLGAGGGAADRAPRKAGRRARS
;
A
#
# COMPACT_ATOMS: atom_id res chain seq x y z
N MET A 1 -72.24 -9.03 41.06
CA MET A 1 -71.11 -9.99 41.18
C MET A 1 -70.34 -9.96 39.86
N HIS A 2 -69.18 -9.30 39.85
CA HIS A 2 -67.87 -9.90 39.53
C HIS A 2 -67.75 -10.48 38.10
N GLY A 3 -66.85 -10.06 37.21
CA GLY A 3 -65.67 -9.22 37.43
C GLY A 3 -64.94 -8.88 36.12
N GLN A 4 -64.02 -7.93 36.25
CA GLN A 4 -63.08 -7.45 35.25
C GLN A 4 -62.19 -8.55 34.67
N ARG A 5 -61.86 -8.44 33.38
CA ARG A 5 -60.52 -8.80 32.89
C ARG A 5 -59.93 -7.64 32.07
N ARG A 6 -58.94 -6.98 32.68
CA ARG A 6 -57.91 -6.18 31.99
C ARG A 6 -56.83 -7.12 31.45
N GLY A 7 -56.20 -6.74 30.34
CA GLY A 7 -54.89 -7.21 29.89
C GLY A 7 -54.90 -7.60 28.40
N TRP A 8 -53.91 -7.29 27.57
CA TRP A 8 -52.57 -6.76 27.79
C TRP A 8 -52.04 -6.12 26.49
N GLY A 9 -51.29 -5.03 26.65
CA GLY A 9 -50.01 -4.76 25.96
C GLY A 9 -49.94 -4.85 24.44
N LYS A 10 -49.81 -3.69 23.80
CA LYS A 10 -49.05 -3.54 22.54
C LYS A 10 -47.62 -4.07 22.77
N GLY A 11 -47.37 -5.32 22.37
CA GLY A 11 -46.03 -5.88 22.29
C GLY A 11 -45.27 -5.15 21.18
N GLY A 12 -44.52 -4.11 21.54
CA GLY A 12 -43.50 -3.52 20.68
C GLY A 12 -42.40 -4.54 20.43
N GLY A 13 -42.62 -5.40 19.43
CA GLY A 13 -41.65 -6.41 19.01
C GLY A 13 -40.32 -5.75 18.68
N ILE A 14 -39.27 -6.16 19.40
CA ILE A 14 -37.90 -5.77 19.12
C ILE A 14 -37.57 -6.29 17.71
N ARG A 15 -37.58 -5.40 16.71
CA ARG A 15 -37.11 -5.72 15.36
C ARG A 15 -35.58 -5.85 15.39
N CYS A 16 -35.09 -7.08 15.32
CA CYS A 16 -33.71 -7.38 15.03
C CYS A 16 -33.53 -7.54 13.51
N ALA A 17 -32.57 -6.82 12.92
CA ALA A 17 -32.26 -6.90 11.49
C ALA A 17 -30.79 -7.26 11.29
N ALA A 18 -30.48 -8.22 10.41
CA ALA A 18 -29.11 -8.52 10.03
C ALA A 18 -28.69 -7.61 8.87
N VAL A 19 -27.57 -6.89 9.01
CA VAL A 19 -27.00 -6.01 7.98
C VAL A 19 -25.63 -6.54 7.58
N LEU A 20 -25.35 -6.55 6.28
CA LEU A 20 -24.03 -6.85 5.73
C LEU A 20 -23.24 -5.55 5.56
N ALA A 21 -22.03 -5.51 6.10
CA ALA A 21 -21.09 -4.41 5.95
C ALA A 21 -19.78 -4.93 5.38
N ALA A 22 -19.36 -4.39 4.25
CA ALA A 22 -18.09 -4.71 3.64
C ALA A 22 -16.94 -3.96 4.32
N ALA A 23 -15.78 -4.60 4.39
CA ALA A 23 -14.55 -3.97 4.85
C ALA A 23 -13.33 -4.63 4.22
N LEU A 24 -12.24 -3.88 4.18
CA LEU A 24 -10.91 -4.41 3.92
C LEU A 24 -10.20 -4.65 5.25
N VAL A 25 -9.69 -5.87 5.46
CA VAL A 25 -8.85 -6.22 6.60
C VAL A 25 -7.41 -6.27 6.12
N ALA A 26 -6.56 -5.40 6.65
CA ALA A 26 -5.12 -5.46 6.39
C ALA A 26 -4.49 -6.63 7.14
N ALA A 27 -3.59 -7.37 6.47
CA ALA A 27 -2.83 -8.47 7.08
C ALA A 27 -1.65 -7.96 7.95
N SER A 28 -1.59 -6.66 8.23
CA SER A 28 -0.61 -6.04 9.13
C SER A 28 -0.92 -6.46 10.57
N GLY A 29 -0.36 -7.59 10.99
CA GLY A 29 -0.61 -8.12 12.32
C GLY A 29 -0.19 -7.15 13.43
N ALA A 30 -1.15 -6.44 14.03
CA ALA A 30 -0.99 -5.76 15.31
C ALA A 30 -0.97 -6.74 16.51
N GLY A 31 -1.02 -8.05 16.26
CA GLY A 31 -0.87 -9.09 17.28
C GLY A 31 0.52 -9.08 17.92
N SER A 32 0.59 -9.39 19.21
CA SER A 32 1.79 -9.40 20.06
C SER A 32 2.76 -10.54 19.76
N ALA A 33 3.33 -10.55 18.55
CA ALA A 33 4.66 -11.11 18.35
C ALA A 33 5.61 -9.91 18.34
N GLY A 34 6.61 -9.91 19.23
CA GLY A 34 7.61 -8.85 19.27
C GLY A 34 8.27 -8.62 17.90
N PRO A 35 8.92 -7.47 17.68
CA PRO A 35 9.75 -7.28 16.50
C PRO A 35 10.69 -8.48 16.31
N PRO A 36 11.11 -8.83 15.08
CA PRO A 36 12.13 -9.87 14.88
C PRO A 36 13.29 -9.57 15.82
N ALA A 37 13.47 -10.43 16.83
CA ALA A 37 14.34 -10.14 17.95
C ALA A 37 15.79 -10.00 17.47
N ARG A 38 16.56 -9.10 18.12
CA ARG A 38 18.02 -9.29 18.15
C ARG A 38 18.25 -10.67 18.78
N ILE A 39 19.05 -11.49 18.11
CA ILE A 39 19.37 -12.86 18.56
C ILE A 39 19.96 -12.78 19.97
N GLY A 40 19.18 -13.23 20.94
CA GLY A 40 19.56 -13.45 22.33
C GLY A 40 18.60 -14.51 22.88
N GLY A 41 19.14 -15.65 23.29
CA GLY A 41 18.39 -16.87 23.60
C GLY A 41 17.33 -16.66 24.68
N GLY A 42 16.08 -16.90 24.32
CA GLY A 42 14.94 -16.89 25.23
C GLY A 42 13.65 -17.09 24.45
N GLN A 43 13.17 -18.33 24.38
CA GLN A 43 11.87 -18.66 23.78
C GLN A 43 10.75 -18.21 24.71
N ALA A 44 10.09 -17.10 24.39
CA ALA A 44 8.74 -16.85 24.88
C ALA A 44 7.75 -17.69 24.06
N PRO A 45 6.70 -18.26 24.65
CA PRO A 45 5.72 -19.08 23.93
C PRO A 45 5.03 -18.22 22.86
N ALA A 46 5.15 -18.64 21.59
CA ALA A 46 4.52 -17.98 20.47
C ALA A 46 3.00 -18.11 20.61
N ALA A 47 2.29 -16.98 20.75
CA ALA A 47 0.85 -16.95 20.55
C ALA A 47 0.55 -17.56 19.17
N ALA A 48 -0.37 -18.53 19.11
CA ALA A 48 -0.72 -19.24 17.88
C ALA A 48 -1.02 -18.24 16.76
N ALA A 49 -0.14 -18.17 15.75
CA ALA A 49 -0.31 -17.29 14.62
C ALA A 49 -1.47 -17.81 13.77
N ILE A 50 -2.52 -17.00 13.63
CA ILE A 50 -3.75 -17.38 12.93
C ILE A 50 -3.60 -17.02 11.45
N PRO A 51 -3.90 -17.94 10.51
CA PRO A 51 -4.00 -17.62 9.09
C PRO A 51 -4.99 -16.46 8.84
N VAL A 52 -4.66 -15.55 7.93
CA VAL A 52 -5.48 -14.33 7.71
C VAL A 52 -6.59 -14.61 6.70
N ALA A 53 -6.27 -15.24 5.58
CA ALA A 53 -7.24 -15.71 4.60
C ALA A 53 -6.69 -16.94 3.87
N VAL A 54 -7.17 -18.11 4.30
CA VAL A 54 -6.91 -19.41 3.65
C VAL A 54 -8.20 -19.87 3.01
N PHE A 55 -8.16 -20.27 1.74
CA PHE A 55 -9.34 -20.61 0.94
C PHE A 55 -9.47 -22.12 0.81
N GLY A 56 -10.13 -22.74 1.79
CA GLY A 56 -10.28 -24.20 1.85
C GLY A 56 -9.16 -24.83 2.66
N ARG A 57 -8.22 -25.51 1.99
CA ARG A 57 -7.01 -26.07 2.62
C ARG A 57 -5.87 -25.07 2.52
N ASP A 58 -4.95 -25.14 3.47
CA ASP A 58 -3.73 -24.34 3.41
C ASP A 58 -2.74 -25.02 2.45
N ASP A 59 -2.64 -24.48 1.24
CA ASP A 59 -1.84 -25.02 0.15
C ASP A 59 -0.46 -24.32 0.04
N ARG A 60 -0.08 -23.56 1.08
CA ARG A 60 1.24 -22.92 1.14
C ARG A 60 2.33 -23.96 1.33
N VAL A 61 3.41 -23.82 0.57
CA VAL A 61 4.59 -24.68 0.62
C VAL A 61 5.88 -23.86 0.72
N PRO A 62 7.00 -24.44 1.17
CA PRO A 62 8.30 -23.78 1.06
C PRO A 62 8.64 -23.40 -0.39
N VAL A 63 9.33 -22.28 -0.58
CA VAL A 63 9.75 -21.84 -1.92
C VAL A 63 10.71 -22.87 -2.53
N PRO A 64 10.42 -23.43 -3.73
CA PRO A 64 11.24 -24.46 -4.36
C PRO A 64 12.57 -23.91 -4.87
N ALA A 65 13.56 -24.80 -5.05
CA ALA A 65 14.91 -24.43 -5.48
C ALA A 65 14.97 -23.67 -6.82
N GLY A 66 14.05 -23.96 -7.74
CA GLY A 66 13.94 -23.25 -9.02
C GLY A 66 13.56 -21.77 -8.90
N LEU A 67 13.03 -21.35 -7.74
CA LEU A 67 12.61 -19.97 -7.48
C LEU A 67 13.57 -19.22 -6.52
N ARG A 68 14.77 -19.74 -6.28
CA ARG A 68 15.74 -19.12 -5.34
C ARG A 68 16.13 -17.69 -5.73
N GLU A 69 16.27 -17.40 -7.03
CA GLU A 69 16.57 -16.02 -7.46
C GLU A 69 15.40 -15.07 -7.18
N VAL A 70 14.16 -15.55 -7.36
CA VAL A 70 12.95 -14.79 -7.00
C VAL A 70 12.88 -14.58 -5.49
N GLN A 71 13.20 -15.61 -4.70
CA GLN A 71 13.30 -15.54 -3.24
C GLN A 71 14.26 -14.43 -2.77
N GLU A 72 15.44 -14.30 -3.42
CA GLU A 72 16.42 -13.25 -3.10
C GLU A 72 15.95 -11.82 -3.39
N LYS A 73 14.91 -11.68 -4.22
CA LYS A 73 14.28 -10.39 -4.56
C LYS A 73 13.13 -10.05 -3.62
N ILE A 74 12.79 -10.90 -2.65
CA ILE A 74 11.68 -10.68 -1.70
C ILE A 74 12.24 -10.61 -0.27
N GLY A 75 11.71 -9.70 0.54
CA GLY A 75 12.18 -9.41 1.89
C GLY A 75 11.09 -8.97 2.85
N LEU A 76 11.49 -8.77 4.11
CA LEU A 76 10.66 -8.12 5.10
C LEU A 76 10.92 -6.62 5.12
N LEU A 77 9.84 -5.84 5.12
CA LEU A 77 9.86 -4.44 5.47
C LEU A 77 9.22 -4.29 6.86
N PHE A 78 9.97 -3.78 7.83
CA PHE A 78 9.52 -3.74 9.21
C PHE A 78 9.94 -2.46 9.94
N SER A 79 9.14 -2.09 10.93
CA SER A 79 9.43 -1.04 11.89
C SER A 79 9.16 -1.59 13.29
N ALA A 80 10.22 -1.73 14.10
CA ALA A 80 10.09 -2.21 15.48
C ALA A 80 9.28 -1.21 16.33
N ARG A 81 9.53 0.08 16.14
CA ARG A 81 8.82 1.17 16.84
C ARG A 81 7.36 1.26 16.41
N GLY A 82 7.09 1.12 15.11
CA GLY A 82 5.74 1.12 14.54
C GLY A 82 4.99 -0.21 14.69
N ARG A 83 5.66 -1.26 15.20
CA ARG A 83 5.13 -2.64 15.29
C ARG A 83 4.58 -3.16 13.96
N THR A 84 5.20 -2.76 12.86
CA THR A 84 4.80 -3.14 11.50
C THR A 84 5.76 -4.18 10.95
N VAL A 85 5.21 -5.22 10.34
CA VAL A 85 5.97 -6.21 9.55
C VAL A 85 5.14 -6.52 8.31
N CYS A 86 5.74 -6.31 7.15
CA CYS A 86 5.15 -6.54 5.84
C CYS A 86 6.15 -7.26 4.94
N THR A 87 5.65 -7.85 3.86
CA THR A 87 6.47 -8.29 2.75
C THR A 87 6.75 -7.09 1.84
N ALA A 88 7.94 -7.05 1.27
CA ALA A 88 8.32 -6.12 0.22
C ALA A 88 9.19 -6.86 -0.80
N PHE A 89 9.28 -6.33 -2.01
CA PHE A 89 10.05 -6.96 -3.07
C PHE A 89 10.82 -5.94 -3.90
N CYS A 90 11.99 -6.34 -4.39
CA CYS A 90 12.85 -5.53 -5.21
C CYS A 90 12.19 -5.21 -6.55
N VAL A 91 12.20 -3.94 -6.92
CA VAL A 91 11.78 -3.43 -8.24
C VAL A 91 12.88 -2.54 -8.85
N GLY A 92 14.08 -2.59 -8.28
CA GLY A 92 15.29 -1.89 -8.73
C GLY A 92 16.46 -2.33 -7.88
N ARG A 93 17.66 -1.76 -8.09
CA ARG A 93 18.86 -2.11 -7.28
C ARG A 93 18.76 -1.64 -5.83
N ASP A 94 18.08 -0.53 -5.62
CA ASP A 94 17.89 0.17 -4.35
C ASP A 94 16.41 0.54 -4.12
N ILE A 95 15.48 -0.06 -4.87
CA ILE A 95 14.05 0.26 -4.77
C ILE A 95 13.28 -1.01 -4.47
N VAL A 96 12.40 -0.94 -3.46
CA VAL A 96 11.45 -1.99 -3.13
C VAL A 96 10.02 -1.48 -3.25
N ALA A 97 9.10 -2.38 -3.60
CA ALA A 97 7.66 -2.15 -3.58
C ALA A 97 7.01 -2.91 -2.42
N THR A 98 5.91 -2.35 -1.90
CA THR A 98 5.12 -2.93 -0.80
C THR A 98 3.70 -2.32 -0.82
N ALA A 99 2.87 -2.66 0.16
CA ALA A 99 1.56 -2.03 0.36
C ALA A 99 1.72 -0.66 1.03
N GLY A 100 0.91 0.32 0.63
CA GLY A 100 0.93 1.68 1.17
C GLY A 100 0.67 1.75 2.67
N HIS A 101 -0.28 0.97 3.19
CA HIS A 101 -0.62 0.89 4.61
C HIS A 101 0.51 0.33 5.49
N CYS A 102 1.54 -0.27 4.88
CA CYS A 102 2.74 -0.67 5.63
C CYS A 102 3.56 0.55 6.04
N LEU A 103 3.51 1.65 5.28
CA LEU A 103 4.28 2.88 5.50
C LEU A 103 3.42 4.05 5.94
N HIS A 104 2.10 3.95 5.75
CA HIS A 104 1.13 5.00 6.00
C HIS A 104 -0.01 4.49 6.87
N ARG A 105 -0.79 5.42 7.41
CA ARG A 105 -1.93 5.04 8.25
C ARG A 105 -3.06 4.42 7.44
N ILE A 106 -3.82 3.58 8.14
CA ILE A 106 -5.26 3.45 7.95
C ILE A 106 -5.91 4.44 8.93
N ALA A 107 -6.90 5.23 8.51
CA ALA A 107 -7.42 6.40 9.24
C ALA A 107 -7.52 6.25 10.79
N GLY A 108 -6.93 7.18 11.56
CA GLY A 108 -7.07 7.27 13.03
C GLY A 108 -5.79 7.11 13.89
N GLU A 109 -4.73 6.42 13.44
CA GLU A 109 -3.52 6.07 14.28
C GLU A 109 -2.19 6.74 13.90
N ARG A 110 -1.35 7.38 14.76
CA ARG A 110 -0.16 8.18 14.34
C ARG A 110 0.67 7.55 13.20
N PRO A 111 0.99 8.28 12.09
CA PRO A 111 1.69 7.66 10.97
C PRO A 111 3.09 7.23 11.45
N PRO A 112 3.56 6.04 11.08
CA PRO A 112 4.90 5.63 11.45
C PRO A 112 5.91 6.54 10.76
N HIS A 113 7.02 6.84 11.45
CA HIS A 113 8.09 7.63 10.83
C HIS A 113 8.81 6.76 9.79
N ALA A 114 8.88 7.23 8.53
CA ALA A 114 9.57 6.51 7.46
C ALA A 114 11.01 6.12 7.85
N ALA A 115 11.68 6.98 8.62
CA ALA A 115 13.04 6.74 9.11
C ALA A 115 13.17 5.47 9.96
N ASP A 116 12.09 4.98 10.60
CA ASP A 116 12.09 3.79 11.46
C ASP A 116 12.09 2.46 10.69
N PHE A 117 11.76 2.50 9.39
CA PHE A 117 11.63 1.29 8.58
C PHE A 117 12.98 0.73 8.13
N THR A 118 13.04 -0.60 8.14
CA THR A 118 14.16 -1.40 7.69
C THR A 118 13.66 -2.45 6.72
N PHE A 119 14.33 -2.59 5.58
CA PHE A 119 14.13 -3.67 4.63
C PHE A 119 15.25 -4.70 4.79
N ALA A 120 14.90 -5.98 4.79
CA ALA A 120 15.86 -7.08 4.81
C ALA A 120 15.39 -8.16 3.83
N ARG A 121 16.11 -8.26 2.70
CA ARG A 121 15.89 -9.30 1.67
C ARG A 121 16.24 -10.68 2.20
N ASN A 122 15.53 -11.70 1.71
CA ASN A 122 15.75 -13.10 2.03
C ASN A 122 16.09 -13.29 3.52
N PHE A 123 15.18 -12.78 4.36
CA PHE A 123 15.40 -12.42 5.75
C PHE A 123 15.97 -13.58 6.57
N ASP A 124 15.49 -14.79 6.32
CA ASP A 124 15.94 -16.01 6.99
C ASP A 124 17.39 -16.39 6.65
N ALA A 125 17.87 -16.04 5.44
CA ALA A 125 19.17 -16.45 4.93
C ALA A 125 20.25 -15.35 4.97
N LEU A 126 19.97 -14.12 4.53
CA LEU A 126 21.00 -13.11 4.25
C LEU A 126 21.26 -12.13 5.41
N ARG A 127 20.24 -11.84 6.23
CA ARG A 127 20.34 -10.92 7.38
C ARG A 127 21.05 -9.58 7.08
N ASP A 128 20.78 -8.99 5.91
CA ASP A 128 21.37 -7.73 5.43
C ASP A 128 20.36 -6.57 5.50
N PRO A 129 20.13 -5.95 6.68
CA PRO A 129 19.15 -4.88 6.85
C PRO A 129 19.61 -3.56 6.24
N VAL A 130 18.69 -2.87 5.57
CA VAL A 130 18.90 -1.57 4.95
C VAL A 130 17.76 -0.62 5.32
N ARG A 131 18.10 0.58 5.79
CA ARG A 131 17.13 1.63 6.10
C ARG A 131 16.71 2.38 4.83
N ILE A 132 15.60 3.11 4.91
CA ILE A 132 15.19 4.04 3.86
C ILE A 132 16.29 5.11 3.65
N ALA A 133 16.51 5.53 2.40
CA ALA A 133 17.40 6.64 2.09
C ALA A 133 16.98 7.90 2.87
N GLY A 134 17.93 8.74 3.28
CA GLY A 134 17.64 9.93 4.08
C GLY A 134 17.19 9.66 5.53
N HIS A 135 17.26 8.42 6.05
CA HIS A 135 16.88 8.15 7.44
C HIS A 135 17.72 8.93 8.47
N ALA A 136 19.02 9.08 8.24
CA ALA A 136 19.94 9.76 9.16
C ALA A 136 19.74 11.29 9.19
N SER A 137 19.22 11.87 8.10
CA SER A 137 18.98 13.31 7.96
C SER A 137 17.51 13.71 8.23
N GLY A 138 16.66 12.77 8.65
CA GLY A 138 15.22 13.02 8.80
C GLY A 138 14.47 13.20 7.47
N ALA A 139 15.09 12.88 6.34
CA ALA A 139 14.55 13.07 4.99
C ALA A 139 13.88 11.82 4.40
N ALA A 140 13.74 10.73 5.17
CA ALA A 140 13.25 9.45 4.68
C ALA A 140 11.90 9.51 3.95
N SER A 141 11.00 10.40 4.35
CA SER A 141 9.69 10.56 3.69
C SER A 141 9.80 11.01 2.23
N GLN A 142 10.89 11.66 1.81
CA GLN A 142 11.16 12.07 0.42
C GLN A 142 11.48 10.88 -0.49
N HIS A 143 11.91 9.77 0.12
CA HIS A 143 12.33 8.55 -0.57
C HIS A 143 11.23 7.49 -0.59
N VAL A 144 9.98 7.91 -0.33
CA VAL A 144 8.79 7.06 -0.37
C VAL A 144 7.78 7.70 -1.33
N MET A 145 7.29 6.89 -2.26
CA MET A 145 6.18 7.25 -3.15
C MET A 145 5.04 6.26 -2.94
N SER A 146 3.81 6.75 -2.82
CA SER A 146 2.64 5.89 -2.60
C SER A 146 1.39 6.39 -3.33
N GLY A 147 0.46 5.47 -3.61
CA GLY A 147 -0.82 5.81 -4.24
C GLY A 147 -1.71 6.69 -3.36
N ALA A 148 -1.61 6.55 -2.04
CA ALA A 148 -2.23 7.43 -1.05
C ALA A 148 -1.44 7.43 0.27
N THR A 149 -1.52 8.54 1.01
CA THR A 149 -1.00 8.68 2.38
C THR A 149 -2.04 8.38 3.46
N SER A 150 -3.29 8.21 3.07
CA SER A 150 -4.40 7.78 3.90
C SER A 150 -5.34 6.94 3.05
N LEU A 151 -5.82 5.83 3.59
CA LEU A 151 -6.66 4.87 2.89
C LEU A 151 -7.94 4.62 3.70
N SER A 152 -9.08 4.63 3.02
CA SER A 152 -10.32 4.10 3.58
C SER A 152 -10.36 2.57 3.45
N VAL A 153 -10.57 1.88 4.56
CA VAL A 153 -10.80 0.41 4.61
C VAL A 153 -12.27 0.05 4.73
N ARG A 154 -13.16 1.05 4.65
CA ARG A 154 -14.61 0.89 4.60
C ARG A 154 -15.13 1.54 3.31
N PRO A 155 -16.28 1.09 2.77
CA PRO A 155 -16.83 1.67 1.56
C PRO A 155 -16.97 3.21 1.63
N PRO A 156 -16.54 3.94 0.59
CA PRO A 156 -15.76 3.46 -0.55
C PRO A 156 -14.31 3.11 -0.15
N ILE A 157 -13.88 1.88 -0.43
CA ILE A 157 -12.58 1.30 -0.06
C ILE A 157 -11.50 1.72 -1.06
N ASP A 158 -10.34 2.17 -0.57
CA ASP A 158 -9.23 2.69 -1.39
C ASP A 158 -8.14 1.65 -1.73
N ALA A 159 -8.50 0.37 -1.82
CA ALA A 159 -7.53 -0.72 -1.98
C ALA A 159 -6.59 -0.52 -3.18
N THR A 160 -7.07 0.02 -4.30
CA THR A 160 -6.28 0.25 -5.52
C THR A 160 -5.25 1.37 -5.43
N ARG A 161 -5.28 2.15 -4.35
CA ARG A 161 -4.25 3.16 -4.02
C ARG A 161 -3.25 2.68 -2.97
N ASP A 162 -3.41 1.45 -2.49
CA ASP A 162 -2.62 0.88 -1.39
C ASP A 162 -1.29 0.27 -1.86
N TRP A 163 -0.52 1.04 -2.63
CA TRP A 163 0.82 0.65 -3.08
C TRP A 163 1.85 1.70 -2.67
N ALA A 164 3.10 1.27 -2.47
CA ALA A 164 4.21 2.17 -2.24
C ALA A 164 5.55 1.64 -2.79
N PHE A 165 6.41 2.58 -3.18
CA PHE A 165 7.81 2.39 -3.52
C PHE A 165 8.69 3.08 -2.49
N VAL A 166 9.80 2.42 -2.16
CA VAL A 166 10.77 2.89 -1.17
C VAL A 166 12.16 2.83 -1.77
N ARG A 167 12.87 3.96 -1.75
CA ARG A 167 14.30 4.01 -2.07
C ARG A 167 15.12 3.74 -0.81
N LEU A 168 16.02 2.76 -0.90
CA LEU A 168 16.88 2.30 0.18
C LEU A 168 18.16 3.15 0.25
N ALA A 169 18.76 3.26 1.44
CA ALA A 169 19.96 4.07 1.67
C ALA A 169 21.20 3.57 0.90
N ARG A 170 21.17 2.32 0.43
CA ARG A 170 22.18 1.71 -0.44
C ARG A 170 21.53 0.63 -1.31
N PRO A 171 22.16 0.24 -2.44
CA PRO A 171 21.72 -0.90 -3.21
C PRO A 171 21.71 -2.18 -2.37
N ALA A 172 20.52 -2.76 -2.17
CA ALA A 172 20.31 -3.99 -1.40
C ALA A 172 19.88 -5.16 -2.31
N CYS A 173 19.30 -4.86 -3.47
CA CYS A 173 18.74 -5.84 -4.39
C CYS A 173 19.81 -6.31 -5.40
N THR A 174 20.74 -7.17 -4.96
CA THR A 174 21.90 -7.56 -5.80
C THR A 174 21.55 -8.42 -7.01
N LYS A 175 20.35 -9.01 -7.04
CA LYS A 175 19.80 -9.73 -8.20
C LYS A 175 18.93 -8.83 -9.10
N GLY A 176 18.93 -7.52 -8.86
CA GLY A 176 18.03 -6.59 -9.54
C GLY A 176 16.60 -6.64 -9.00
N GLY A 177 15.69 -5.99 -9.74
CA GLY A 177 14.26 -6.01 -9.44
C GLY A 177 13.55 -7.19 -10.11
N LEU A 178 12.38 -7.55 -9.59
CA LEU A 178 11.44 -8.37 -10.33
C LEU A 178 10.87 -7.54 -11.51
N PRO A 179 10.76 -8.13 -12.71
CA PRO A 179 10.10 -7.47 -13.83
C PRO A 179 8.63 -7.22 -13.47
N VAL A 180 8.10 -6.07 -13.88
CA VAL A 180 6.68 -5.72 -13.69
C VAL A 180 6.01 -5.80 -15.04
N ARG A 181 4.97 -6.64 -15.15
CA ARG A 181 4.18 -6.79 -16.37
C ARG A 181 2.84 -6.13 -16.20
N VAL A 182 2.54 -5.15 -17.05
CA VAL A 182 1.25 -4.46 -17.07
C VAL A 182 0.22 -5.34 -17.78
N LEU A 183 -0.80 -5.78 -17.04
CA LEU A 183 -1.92 -6.54 -17.57
C LEU A 183 -3.26 -5.93 -17.12
N PRO A 184 -4.26 -5.86 -18.02
CA PRO A 184 -5.66 -5.69 -17.61
C PRO A 184 -6.08 -6.82 -16.66
N VAL A 185 -6.97 -6.52 -15.71
CA VAL A 185 -7.42 -7.51 -14.72
C VAL A 185 -8.11 -8.71 -15.39
N GLU A 186 -8.78 -8.49 -16.51
CA GLU A 186 -9.44 -9.54 -17.30
C GLU A 186 -8.44 -10.56 -17.84
N GLN A 187 -7.26 -10.08 -18.28
CA GLN A 187 -6.17 -10.98 -18.68
C GLN A 187 -5.62 -11.71 -17.46
N ILE A 188 -5.44 -11.04 -16.32
CA ILE A 188 -5.00 -11.70 -15.07
C ILE A 188 -5.97 -12.83 -14.66
N VAL A 189 -7.27 -12.64 -14.84
CA VAL A 189 -8.29 -13.69 -14.61
C VAL A 189 -8.05 -14.89 -15.54
N SER A 190 -7.80 -14.66 -16.84
CA SER A 190 -7.48 -15.73 -17.79
C SER A 190 -6.17 -16.46 -17.45
N GLU A 191 -5.13 -15.72 -17.05
CA GLU A 191 -3.84 -16.27 -16.62
C GLU A 191 -3.98 -17.13 -15.35
N ALA A 192 -4.81 -16.69 -14.40
CA ALA A 192 -5.11 -17.44 -13.18
C ALA A 192 -5.90 -18.72 -13.47
N ALA A 193 -6.88 -18.67 -14.39
CA ALA A 193 -7.62 -19.84 -14.85
C ALA A 193 -6.70 -20.89 -15.53
N ALA A 194 -5.58 -20.44 -16.13
CA ALA A 194 -4.53 -21.29 -16.67
C ALA A 194 -3.52 -21.79 -15.61
N GLY A 195 -3.72 -21.48 -14.32
CA GLY A 195 -2.84 -21.93 -13.22
C GLY A 195 -1.47 -21.26 -13.18
N ARG A 196 -1.32 -20.10 -13.85
CA ARG A 196 -0.04 -19.37 -13.96
C ARG A 196 0.17 -18.30 -12.91
N VAL A 197 -0.86 -17.96 -12.13
CA VAL A 197 -0.77 -16.94 -11.06
C VAL A 197 -0.43 -17.59 -9.73
N PHE A 198 0.52 -17.00 -9.01
CA PHE A 198 0.97 -17.46 -7.70
C PHE A 198 1.45 -16.30 -6.83
N GLN A 199 1.70 -16.56 -5.55
CA GLN A 199 2.22 -15.57 -4.60
C GLN A 199 3.37 -16.15 -3.79
N ILE A 200 4.41 -15.34 -3.57
CA ILE A 200 5.47 -15.64 -2.61
C ILE A 200 5.48 -14.53 -1.55
N ALA A 201 5.27 -14.91 -0.29
CA ALA A 201 5.14 -13.95 0.81
C ALA A 201 5.76 -14.46 2.10
N TYR A 202 6.05 -13.52 3.02
CA TYR A 202 6.30 -13.88 4.41
C TYR A 202 4.97 -14.01 5.13
N HIS A 203 4.91 -14.98 6.03
CA HIS A 203 3.77 -15.20 6.89
C HIS A 203 4.23 -15.35 8.33
N ARG A 204 3.51 -14.76 9.28
CA ARG A 204 3.86 -14.81 10.71
C ARG A 204 3.76 -16.22 11.29
N ASP A 205 2.87 -17.02 10.75
CA ASP A 205 2.69 -18.44 11.07
C ASP A 205 3.79 -19.34 10.47
N TYR A 206 4.67 -18.80 9.62
CA TYR A 206 5.84 -19.50 9.09
C TYR A 206 7.11 -19.12 9.88
N SER A 207 7.41 -19.88 10.93
CA SER A 207 8.54 -19.62 11.82
C SER A 207 9.90 -20.09 11.24
N PRO A 208 11.01 -19.35 11.47
CA PRO A 208 11.13 -18.06 12.15
C PRO A 208 11.15 -16.87 11.18
N TRP A 209 10.10 -16.72 10.35
CA TRP A 209 10.00 -15.84 9.15
C TRP A 209 10.60 -16.47 7.90
N LYS A 210 9.93 -17.49 7.37
CA LYS A 210 10.27 -18.08 6.06
C LYS A 210 9.30 -17.62 4.98
N LEU A 211 9.79 -17.54 3.75
CA LEU A 211 8.93 -17.34 2.59
C LEU A 211 8.13 -18.62 2.31
N ALA A 212 6.86 -18.44 1.98
CA ALA A 212 5.99 -19.49 1.49
C ALA A 212 5.49 -19.14 0.09
N LEU A 213 5.32 -20.17 -0.73
CA LEU A 213 4.69 -20.13 -2.03
C LEU A 213 3.23 -20.57 -1.87
N SER A 214 2.28 -19.77 -2.37
CA SER A 214 0.90 -20.18 -2.61
C SER A 214 0.65 -20.28 -4.11
N ARG A 215 0.27 -21.47 -4.60
CA ARG A 215 0.02 -21.75 -6.02
C ARG A 215 -0.96 -22.93 -6.18
N PRO A 216 -1.82 -22.94 -7.23
CA PRO A 216 -2.18 -21.80 -8.06
C PRO A 216 -3.14 -20.87 -7.32
N CYS A 217 -3.04 -19.57 -7.58
CA CYS A 217 -4.01 -18.62 -7.06
C CYS A 217 -5.16 -18.43 -8.05
N GLY A 218 -6.38 -18.66 -7.60
CA GLY A 218 -7.58 -18.24 -8.33
C GLY A 218 -7.69 -16.71 -8.34
N VAL A 219 -8.18 -16.16 -9.46
CA VAL A 219 -8.54 -14.74 -9.59
C VAL A 219 -9.91 -14.67 -10.26
N ALA A 220 -10.84 -13.94 -9.66
CA ALA A 220 -12.21 -13.83 -10.16
C ALA A 220 -12.82 -12.48 -9.82
N ARG A 221 -13.79 -12.02 -10.64
CA ARG A 221 -14.56 -10.79 -10.35
C ARG A 221 -15.74 -11.07 -9.41
N SER A 222 -16.28 -12.27 -9.43
CA SER A 222 -17.47 -12.67 -8.67
C SER A 222 -17.20 -13.94 -7.88
N PHE A 223 -17.82 -14.03 -6.72
CA PHE A 223 -17.74 -15.15 -5.79
C PHE A 223 -19.15 -15.57 -5.41
N GLU A 224 -19.33 -16.81 -4.96
CA GLU A 224 -20.65 -17.34 -4.57
C GLU A 224 -21.37 -16.41 -3.57
N ALA A 225 -20.63 -15.82 -2.64
CA ALA A 225 -21.15 -14.92 -1.63
C ALA A 225 -21.43 -13.48 -2.13
N ALA A 226 -20.85 -13.05 -3.25
CA ALA A 226 -21.02 -11.71 -3.79
C ALA A 226 -20.65 -11.59 -5.28
N ASP A 227 -21.56 -11.05 -6.09
CA ASP A 227 -21.29 -10.71 -7.50
C ASP A 227 -20.47 -9.41 -7.66
N TRP A 228 -19.86 -9.25 -8.84
CA TRP A 228 -19.04 -8.10 -9.16
C TRP A 228 -19.78 -6.76 -9.06
N SER A 229 -21.06 -6.71 -9.44
CA SER A 229 -21.84 -5.47 -9.38
C SER A 229 -21.90 -4.92 -7.95
N ARG A 230 -22.04 -5.82 -6.97
CA ARG A 230 -22.05 -5.49 -5.55
C ARG A 230 -20.66 -5.14 -5.04
N ILE A 231 -19.66 -5.98 -5.36
CA ILE A 231 -18.29 -5.79 -4.89
C ILE A 231 -17.74 -4.47 -5.40
N ALA A 232 -17.88 -4.16 -6.69
CA ALA A 232 -17.34 -2.95 -7.31
C ALA A 232 -17.84 -1.66 -6.63
N ARG A 233 -19.09 -1.63 -6.16
CA ARG A 233 -19.68 -0.47 -5.44
C ARG A 233 -19.03 -0.21 -4.09
N ASP A 234 -18.35 -1.19 -3.51
CA ASP A 234 -17.67 -1.01 -2.23
C ASP A 234 -16.31 -0.34 -2.37
N PHE A 235 -15.75 -0.20 -3.58
CA PHE A 235 -14.41 0.35 -3.84
C PHE A 235 -14.47 1.69 -4.56
N SER A 236 -13.53 2.59 -4.27
CA SER A 236 -13.46 3.91 -4.89
C SER A 236 -13.00 3.87 -6.35
N ALA A 237 -12.14 2.92 -6.72
CA ALA A 237 -11.66 2.70 -8.07
C ALA A 237 -11.46 1.19 -8.33
N PRO A 238 -12.49 0.46 -8.78
CA PRO A 238 -12.49 -1.00 -8.88
C PRO A 238 -11.77 -1.57 -10.13
N ASP A 239 -11.43 -0.73 -11.10
CA ASP A 239 -10.91 -1.20 -12.41
C ASP A 239 -9.56 -1.93 -12.29
N THR A 240 -8.70 -1.46 -11.40
CA THR A 240 -7.38 -2.05 -11.11
C THR A 240 -7.37 -2.90 -9.83
N LEU A 241 -8.55 -3.29 -9.34
CA LEU A 241 -8.69 -4.20 -8.20
C LEU A 241 -8.56 -5.64 -8.67
N ILE A 242 -7.64 -6.39 -8.05
CA ILE A 242 -7.54 -7.84 -8.20
C ILE A 242 -8.15 -8.47 -6.96
N LEU A 243 -9.06 -9.43 -7.16
CA LEU A 243 -9.58 -10.30 -6.12
C LEU A 243 -9.03 -11.71 -6.35
N HIS A 244 -8.27 -12.22 -5.41
CA HIS A 244 -7.56 -13.49 -5.55
C HIS A 244 -7.74 -14.39 -4.33
N THR A 245 -7.50 -15.68 -4.52
CA THR A 245 -7.62 -16.72 -3.49
C THR A 245 -6.27 -17.37 -3.17
N CYS A 246 -5.17 -16.62 -3.30
CA CYS A 246 -3.90 -17.08 -2.71
C CYS A 246 -4.08 -17.17 -1.20
N ASP A 247 -3.50 -18.20 -0.58
CA ASP A 247 -3.50 -18.33 0.88
C ASP A 247 -2.55 -17.31 1.51
N THR A 248 -3.08 -16.51 2.43
CA THR A 248 -2.33 -15.45 3.12
C THR A 248 -2.37 -15.57 4.63
N GLY A 249 -1.30 -15.07 5.24
CA GLY A 249 -1.11 -14.99 6.68
C GLY A 249 -0.69 -13.58 7.08
N GLY A 250 -0.50 -13.35 8.37
CA GLY A 250 -0.01 -12.06 8.85
C GLY A 250 1.35 -11.72 8.23
N ALA A 251 1.59 -10.46 7.89
CA ALA A 251 2.78 -9.96 7.15
C ALA A 251 2.84 -10.24 5.64
N SER A 252 1.80 -10.86 5.05
CA SER A 252 1.71 -11.02 3.59
C SER A 252 1.39 -9.71 2.84
N SER A 253 0.95 -8.65 3.54
CA SER A 253 0.77 -7.31 2.97
C SER A 253 2.04 -6.86 2.25
N GLY A 254 1.89 -6.34 1.03
CA GLY A 254 2.97 -5.87 0.17
C GLY A 254 3.71 -6.96 -0.62
N SER A 255 3.31 -8.23 -0.49
CA SER A 255 3.89 -9.31 -1.31
C SER A 255 3.51 -9.19 -2.79
N PRO A 256 4.38 -9.64 -3.70
CA PRO A 256 4.08 -9.64 -5.12
C PRO A 256 3.07 -10.74 -5.45
N LEU A 257 2.06 -10.38 -6.25
CA LEU A 257 1.31 -11.35 -7.05
C LEU A 257 2.09 -11.57 -8.35
N LEU A 258 2.45 -12.82 -8.62
CA LEU A 258 3.36 -13.21 -9.68
C LEU A 258 2.64 -13.99 -10.78
N LEU A 259 3.06 -13.74 -12.01
CA LEU A 259 2.71 -14.53 -13.17
C LEU A 259 3.90 -15.38 -13.59
N ASP A 260 3.67 -16.65 -13.86
CA ASP A 260 4.63 -17.56 -14.49
C ASP A 260 4.75 -17.23 -15.99
N GLY A 261 5.68 -16.33 -16.31
CA GLY A 261 5.94 -15.86 -17.67
C GLY A 261 6.98 -16.71 -18.42
N PRO A 262 7.12 -16.52 -19.74
CA PRO A 262 8.06 -17.29 -20.57
C PRO A 262 9.52 -17.09 -20.14
N ASP A 263 9.87 -15.91 -19.65
CA ASP A 263 11.22 -15.55 -19.19
C ASP A 263 11.37 -15.65 -17.66
N GLY A 264 10.40 -16.29 -17.00
CA GLY A 264 10.32 -16.44 -15.56
C GLY A 264 9.28 -15.52 -14.89
N PRO A 265 9.27 -15.47 -13.55
CA PRO A 265 8.20 -14.79 -12.81
C PRO A 265 8.17 -13.27 -12.95
N GLU A 266 6.99 -12.73 -13.26
CA GLU A 266 6.72 -11.30 -13.43
C GLU A 266 5.68 -10.79 -12.43
N VAL A 267 5.88 -9.58 -11.90
CA VAL A 267 4.93 -8.95 -10.98
C VAL A 267 3.74 -8.40 -11.75
N ILE A 268 2.55 -8.89 -11.42
CA ILE A 268 1.28 -8.43 -11.98
C ILE A 268 0.41 -7.68 -10.96
N GLY A 269 0.79 -7.71 -9.68
CA GLY A 269 0.12 -6.92 -8.65
C GLY A 269 0.81 -6.96 -7.28
N ILE A 270 0.26 -6.20 -6.34
CA ILE A 270 0.73 -6.11 -4.95
C ILE A 270 -0.44 -6.51 -4.04
N ASN A 271 -0.26 -7.52 -3.19
CA ASN A 271 -1.27 -7.93 -2.21
C ASN A 271 -1.40 -6.89 -1.10
N VAL A 272 -2.63 -6.46 -0.80
CA VAL A 272 -2.91 -5.33 0.11
C VAL A 272 -3.86 -5.65 1.26
N GLY A 273 -4.64 -6.72 1.18
CA GLY A 273 -5.50 -7.11 2.31
C GLY A 273 -6.53 -8.14 1.92
N THR A 274 -7.56 -8.28 2.74
CA THR A 274 -8.63 -9.27 2.59
C THR A 274 -9.98 -8.56 2.58
N TYR A 275 -10.76 -8.78 1.52
CA TYR A 275 -12.12 -8.29 1.42
C TYR A 275 -13.08 -9.25 2.15
N VAL A 276 -13.80 -8.70 3.13
CA VAL A 276 -14.70 -9.46 4.00
C VAL A 276 -16.08 -8.84 4.05
N HIS A 277 -17.10 -9.69 4.20
CA HIS A 277 -18.47 -9.28 4.51
C HIS A 277 -18.78 -9.53 5.97
N SER A 278 -18.80 -8.46 6.77
CA SER A 278 -19.22 -8.53 8.16
C SER A 278 -20.74 -8.60 8.24
N ARG A 279 -21.29 -9.56 8.98
CA ARG A 279 -22.71 -9.60 9.32
C ARG A 279 -22.91 -8.98 10.70
N VAL A 280 -23.77 -7.99 10.83
CA VAL A 280 -24.12 -7.36 12.11
C VAL A 280 -25.60 -7.50 12.41
N LEU A 281 -25.92 -7.83 13.65
CA LEU A 281 -27.28 -7.90 14.15
C LEU A 281 -27.61 -6.54 14.78
N MET A 282 -28.57 -5.85 14.20
CA MET A 282 -29.03 -4.54 14.62
C MET A 282 -30.23 -4.69 15.53
N GLN A 283 -30.24 -3.97 16.66
CA GLN A 283 -31.38 -3.91 17.58
C GLN A 283 -31.59 -2.45 17.97
N LYS A 284 -32.82 -1.93 17.81
CA LYS A 284 -33.16 -0.52 18.09
C LYS A 284 -32.21 0.48 17.39
N GLY A 285 -31.81 0.20 16.14
CA GLY A 285 -30.93 1.06 15.35
C GLY A 285 -29.45 1.05 15.74
N LYS A 286 -29.05 0.21 16.71
CA LYS A 286 -27.65 0.06 17.13
C LYS A 286 -27.14 -1.36 16.83
N VAL A 287 -25.83 -1.49 16.64
CA VAL A 287 -25.18 -2.81 16.51
C VAL A 287 -25.30 -3.53 17.86
N ALA A 288 -26.15 -4.55 17.92
CA ALA A 288 -26.30 -5.39 19.10
C ALA A 288 -25.24 -6.49 19.15
N ARG A 289 -24.90 -7.06 17.99
CA ARG A 289 -23.89 -8.13 17.90
C ARG A 289 -23.19 -8.12 16.54
N ARG A 290 -21.88 -8.28 16.53
CA ARG A 290 -21.11 -8.61 15.32
C ARG A 290 -21.03 -10.13 15.18
N LEU A 291 -21.37 -10.66 14.02
CA LEU A 291 -21.24 -12.08 13.68
C LEU A 291 -19.89 -12.31 12.98
N LYS A 292 -19.54 -13.59 12.78
CA LYS A 292 -18.36 -13.98 12.00
C LYS A 292 -18.46 -13.37 10.59
N ALA A 293 -17.38 -12.72 10.15
CA ALA A 293 -17.30 -12.17 8.81
C ALA A 293 -16.99 -13.29 7.81
N ASP A 294 -17.60 -13.21 6.64
CA ASP A 294 -17.28 -14.10 5.53
C ASP A 294 -16.08 -13.53 4.78
N THR A 295 -15.02 -14.33 4.66
CA THR A 295 -13.87 -13.97 3.82
C THR A 295 -14.23 -14.26 2.37
N ILE A 296 -14.21 -13.22 1.53
CA ILE A 296 -14.61 -13.33 0.13
C ILE A 296 -13.40 -13.62 -0.74
N ALA A 297 -12.38 -12.76 -0.64
CA ALA A 297 -11.14 -12.87 -1.39
C ALA A 297 -10.04 -12.01 -0.76
N ASN A 298 -8.78 -12.35 -1.03
CA ASN A 298 -7.69 -11.41 -0.88
C ASN A 298 -7.76 -10.35 -1.99
N THR A 299 -7.19 -9.19 -1.70
CA THR A 299 -7.18 -8.03 -2.58
C THR A 299 -5.75 -7.69 -2.94
N ALA A 300 -5.55 -7.38 -4.22
CA ALA A 300 -4.30 -6.85 -4.72
C ALA A 300 -4.55 -5.65 -5.63
N VAL A 301 -3.55 -4.78 -5.74
CA VAL A 301 -3.51 -3.71 -6.73
C VAL A 301 -2.86 -4.24 -7.99
N ALA A 302 -3.53 -4.12 -9.13
CA ALA A 302 -2.95 -4.49 -10.42
C ALA A 302 -1.77 -3.59 -10.79
N SER A 303 -0.79 -4.15 -11.50
CA SER A 303 0.40 -3.45 -12.01
C SER A 303 0.06 -2.20 -12.83
N ALA A 304 -1.07 -2.22 -13.56
CA ALA A 304 -1.58 -1.07 -14.31
C ALA A 304 -1.78 0.19 -13.46
N ALA A 305 -2.03 0.07 -12.14
CA ALA A 305 -2.21 1.22 -11.26
C ALA A 305 -0.90 1.92 -10.86
N PHE A 306 0.26 1.25 -11.00
CA PHE A 306 1.52 1.73 -10.43
C PHE A 306 2.74 1.63 -11.34
N ALA A 307 2.69 0.93 -12.48
CA ALA A 307 3.87 0.70 -13.33
C ALA A 307 4.50 1.99 -13.88
N ASP A 308 3.69 2.91 -14.43
CA ASP A 308 4.19 4.20 -14.93
C ASP A 308 4.83 5.04 -13.82
N LYS A 309 4.29 4.92 -12.61
CA LYS A 309 4.78 5.61 -11.42
C LYS A 309 6.11 5.03 -10.94
N LEU A 310 6.30 3.73 -11.06
CA LEU A 310 7.56 3.06 -10.76
C LEU A 310 8.68 3.58 -11.65
N ASP A 311 8.42 3.74 -12.94
CA ASP A 311 9.41 4.23 -13.89
C ASP A 311 9.79 5.70 -13.64
N ALA A 312 8.81 6.55 -13.29
CA ALA A 312 9.09 7.90 -12.82
C ALA A 312 9.93 7.90 -11.53
N PHE A 313 9.56 7.07 -10.55
CA PHE A 313 10.27 6.97 -9.27
C PHE A 313 11.72 6.47 -9.43
N ARG A 314 11.95 5.50 -10.32
CA ARG A 314 13.28 4.96 -10.64
C ARG A 314 14.23 6.06 -11.13
N ARG A 315 13.74 6.93 -12.03
CA ARG A 315 14.52 8.02 -12.64
C ARG A 315 14.66 9.26 -11.77
N ALA A 316 13.83 9.41 -10.74
CA ALA A 316 13.84 10.62 -9.90
C ALA A 316 15.14 10.75 -9.10
N ALA A 317 15.88 11.83 -9.36
CA ALA A 317 16.95 12.32 -8.48
C ALA A 317 16.32 13.18 -7.38
N ILE A 318 16.23 12.64 -6.16
CA ILE A 318 15.65 13.32 -5.00
C ILE A 318 16.62 14.37 -4.47
N LEU A 319 16.11 15.54 -4.08
CA LEU A 319 16.93 16.62 -3.53
C LEU A 319 17.71 16.16 -2.30
N GLY A 320 19.02 16.42 -2.30
CA GLY A 320 19.92 15.93 -1.27
C GLY A 320 20.08 16.84 -0.05
N SER A 321 19.62 18.08 -0.10
CA SER A 321 19.86 19.07 0.95
C SER A 321 18.62 19.87 1.37
N PRO A 322 18.50 20.25 2.66
CA PRO A 322 17.45 21.17 3.13
C PRO A 322 17.45 22.52 2.40
N ALA A 323 18.60 22.99 1.91
CA ALA A 323 18.71 24.24 1.16
C ALA A 323 17.95 24.17 -0.17
N GLN A 324 18.13 23.10 -0.93
CA GLN A 324 17.38 22.87 -2.18
C GLN A 324 15.88 22.71 -1.90
N VAL A 325 15.50 22.08 -0.80
CA VAL A 325 14.09 21.94 -0.40
C VAL A 325 13.48 23.31 -0.06
N ARG A 326 14.21 24.20 0.62
CA ARG A 326 13.77 25.59 0.87
C ARG A 326 13.56 26.37 -0.41
N GLU A 327 14.48 26.23 -1.36
CA GLU A 327 14.38 26.86 -2.67
C GLU A 327 13.13 26.36 -3.41
N LEU A 328 12.90 25.05 -3.44
CA LEU A 328 11.70 24.45 -4.00
C LEU A 328 10.41 24.99 -3.34
N GLN A 329 10.37 25.03 -2.01
CA GLN A 329 9.24 25.56 -1.24
C GLN A 329 8.98 27.03 -1.59
N ALA A 330 10.02 27.87 -1.68
CA ALA A 330 9.90 29.28 -2.04
C ALA A 330 9.37 29.47 -3.48
N LEU A 331 9.85 28.68 -4.43
CA LEU A 331 9.42 28.74 -5.83
C LEU A 331 7.96 28.30 -6.02
N LEU A 332 7.51 27.31 -5.25
CA LEU A 332 6.11 26.87 -5.21
C LEU A 332 5.21 27.89 -4.50
N ALA A 333 5.69 28.51 -3.42
CA ALA A 333 4.98 29.57 -2.72
C ALA A 333 4.78 30.80 -3.61
N GLY A 334 5.80 31.19 -4.38
CA GLY A 334 5.71 32.28 -5.37
C GLY A 334 4.67 32.02 -6.48
N ARG A 335 4.26 30.77 -6.68
CA ARG A 335 3.19 30.35 -7.62
C ARG A 335 1.84 30.13 -6.94
N GLY A 336 1.73 30.41 -5.64
CA GLY A 336 0.51 30.18 -4.86
C GLY A 336 0.18 28.70 -4.62
N LEU A 337 1.13 27.78 -4.86
CA LEU A 337 0.92 26.34 -4.70
C LEU A 337 1.32 25.83 -3.31
N PHE A 338 2.11 26.59 -2.56
CA PHE A 338 2.58 26.21 -1.23
C PHE A 338 2.36 27.36 -0.22
N ALA A 339 1.63 27.08 0.87
CA ALA A 339 1.30 28.05 1.91
C ALA A 339 2.13 27.88 3.20
N GLY A 340 2.91 26.79 3.29
CA GLY A 340 3.76 26.51 4.44
C GLY A 340 5.03 27.36 4.48
N LYS A 341 5.82 27.20 5.55
CA LYS A 341 7.13 27.87 5.66
C LYS A 341 8.16 27.15 4.80
N ALA A 342 9.03 27.92 4.15
CA ALA A 342 10.21 27.38 3.46
C ALA A 342 11.29 26.98 4.48
N ASP A 343 11.06 25.89 5.20
CA ASP A 343 11.89 25.39 6.30
C ASP A 343 12.93 24.33 5.87
N GLY A 344 12.83 23.81 4.65
CA GLY A 344 13.71 22.78 4.10
C GLY A 344 13.30 21.37 4.47
N THR A 345 12.09 21.21 5.01
CA THR A 345 11.53 19.92 5.40
C THR A 345 10.50 19.45 4.38
N TYR A 346 10.58 18.18 4.00
CA TYR A 346 9.54 17.56 3.20
C TYR A 346 8.43 17.02 4.09
N GLY A 347 7.23 17.51 3.87
CA GLY A 347 6.01 17.08 4.54
C GLY A 347 4.82 16.99 3.59
N PRO A 348 3.64 16.61 4.11
CA PRO A 348 2.43 16.44 3.30
C PRO A 348 2.04 17.68 2.48
N GLU A 349 2.21 18.88 3.03
CA GLU A 349 1.89 20.13 2.33
C GLU A 349 2.82 20.37 1.12
N LEU A 350 4.13 20.12 1.29
CA LEU A 350 5.08 20.25 0.18
C LEU A 350 4.80 19.19 -0.90
N ARG A 351 4.53 17.94 -0.49
CA ARG A 351 4.13 16.88 -1.43
C ARG A 351 2.92 17.31 -2.25
N SER A 352 1.84 17.78 -1.61
CA SER A 352 0.63 18.25 -2.29
C SER A 352 0.92 19.41 -3.25
N ALA A 353 1.79 20.35 -2.87
CA ALA A 353 2.20 21.46 -3.74
C ALA A 353 2.95 20.97 -4.99
N ILE A 354 3.82 19.97 -4.84
CA ILE A 354 4.53 19.33 -5.96
C ILE A 354 3.54 18.59 -6.86
N GLU A 355 2.63 17.80 -6.29
CA GLU A 355 1.60 17.08 -7.06
C GLU A 355 0.70 18.04 -7.85
N ALA A 356 0.33 19.18 -7.25
CA ALA A 356 -0.44 20.23 -7.92
C ALA A 356 0.35 20.88 -9.07
N TYR A 357 1.64 21.17 -8.87
CA TYR A 357 2.51 21.69 -9.91
C TYR A 357 2.68 20.69 -11.07
N GLU A 358 2.99 19.43 -10.77
CA GLU A 358 3.14 18.36 -11.76
C GLU A 358 1.87 18.20 -12.58
N LYS A 359 0.71 18.20 -11.92
CA LYS A 359 -0.60 18.11 -12.59
C LYS A 359 -0.84 19.32 -13.52
N ALA A 360 -0.55 20.54 -13.05
CA ALA A 360 -0.72 21.75 -13.85
C ALA A 360 0.18 21.78 -15.10
N GLU A 361 1.36 21.16 -15.01
CA GLU A 361 2.35 21.07 -16.08
C GLU A 361 2.19 19.84 -16.99
N GLY A 362 1.18 18.99 -16.75
CA GLY A 362 0.99 17.74 -17.49
C GLY A 362 2.11 16.72 -17.26
N LEU A 363 2.81 16.80 -16.13
CA LEU A 363 3.87 15.87 -15.74
C LEU A 363 3.31 14.63 -15.03
N PRO A 364 4.06 13.52 -14.99
CA PRO A 364 3.74 12.42 -14.10
C PRO A 364 3.64 12.92 -12.65
N VAL A 365 2.46 12.81 -12.05
CA VAL A 365 2.25 13.21 -10.65
C VAL A 365 2.97 12.22 -9.74
N THR A 366 4.11 12.64 -9.18
CA THR A 366 4.94 11.86 -8.25
C THR A 366 4.92 12.40 -6.83
N GLY A 367 4.76 13.72 -6.68
CA GLY A 367 4.88 14.43 -5.41
C GLY A 367 6.31 14.49 -4.86
N LEU A 368 7.32 14.07 -5.64
CA LEU A 368 8.70 13.96 -5.17
C LEU A 368 9.43 15.31 -5.25
N ALA A 369 10.10 15.68 -4.16
CA ALA A 369 11.05 16.78 -4.17
C ALA A 369 12.30 16.38 -4.98
N SER A 370 12.25 16.57 -6.29
CA SER A 370 13.29 16.14 -7.23
C SER A 370 14.03 17.31 -7.88
N GLU A 371 15.27 17.05 -8.30
CA GLU A 371 16.09 18.03 -9.04
C GLU A 371 15.41 18.50 -10.33
N ALA A 372 14.66 17.62 -10.99
CA ALA A 372 13.93 17.94 -12.22
C ALA A 372 12.85 19.01 -11.98
N ILE A 373 12.09 18.89 -10.87
CA ILE A 373 11.06 19.88 -10.51
C ILE A 373 11.71 21.20 -10.10
N LEU A 374 12.75 21.16 -9.28
CA LEU A 374 13.49 22.37 -8.87
C LEU A 374 14.03 23.14 -10.09
N LYS A 375 14.69 22.44 -11.02
CA LYS A 375 15.22 23.04 -12.26
C LYS A 375 14.13 23.67 -13.12
N ARG A 376 12.98 22.99 -13.27
CA ARG A 376 11.87 23.49 -14.11
C ARG A 376 11.24 24.75 -13.51
N LEU A 377 11.05 24.78 -12.20
CA LEU A 377 10.53 25.95 -11.49
C LEU A 377 11.50 27.15 -11.55
N GLY A 378 12.81 26.89 -11.46
CA GLY A 378 13.86 27.90 -11.57
C GLY A 378 13.98 28.49 -12.98
N ALA A 379 13.86 27.68 -14.03
CA ALA A 379 13.90 28.15 -15.42
C ALA A 379 12.69 29.04 -15.79
N GLY A 380 11.50 28.76 -15.23
CA GLY A 380 10.29 29.55 -15.47
C GLY A 380 10.25 30.91 -14.74
N GLY A 381 11.08 31.10 -13.71
CA GLY A 381 11.16 32.35 -12.93
C GLY A 381 11.82 33.52 -13.69
N GLY A 382 12.58 33.24 -14.75
CA GLY A 382 13.25 34.28 -15.56
C GLY A 382 12.37 34.92 -16.64
N ALA A 383 11.20 34.35 -16.95
CA ALA A 383 10.31 34.85 -18.01
C ALA A 383 9.16 35.73 -17.48
N ALA A 384 8.76 35.55 -16.21
CA ALA A 384 7.65 36.29 -15.61
C ALA A 384 8.06 37.65 -15.00
N ASP A 385 9.36 37.96 -14.91
CA ASP A 385 9.87 39.21 -14.35
C ASP A 385 10.25 40.28 -15.40
N ARG A 386 9.86 40.07 -16.68
CA ARG A 386 9.84 41.15 -17.66
C ARG A 386 8.52 41.90 -17.56
N ALA A 387 8.48 42.86 -16.63
CA ALA A 387 7.41 43.85 -16.55
C ALA A 387 7.11 44.47 -17.93
N PRO A 388 5.83 44.75 -18.26
CA PRO A 388 5.49 45.43 -19.50
C PRO A 388 6.12 46.83 -19.47
N ARG A 389 7.00 47.11 -20.45
CA ARG A 389 7.48 48.47 -20.71
C ARG A 389 6.25 49.37 -20.89
N LYS A 390 6.04 50.30 -19.95
CA LYS A 390 5.06 51.38 -20.10
C LYS A 390 5.32 52.07 -21.44
N ALA A 391 4.37 51.95 -22.36
CA ALA A 391 4.35 52.78 -23.56
C ALA A 391 4.29 54.24 -23.10
N GLY A 392 5.39 54.95 -23.28
CA GLY A 392 5.49 56.37 -22.98
C GLY A 392 4.47 57.14 -23.81
N ARG A 393 3.63 57.91 -23.12
CA ARG A 393 2.86 59.02 -23.71
C ARG A 393 3.81 59.89 -24.51
N ARG A 394 3.67 59.92 -25.85
CA ARG A 394 4.09 61.06 -26.64
C ARG A 394 3.00 62.12 -26.54
N ALA A 395 3.33 63.22 -25.89
CA ALA A 395 2.60 64.46 -25.98
C ALA A 395 3.35 65.41 -26.94
N ARG A 396 2.57 66.00 -27.85
CA ARG A 396 2.74 67.28 -28.55
C ARG A 396 3.84 67.42 -29.60
N SER A 397 3.39 67.71 -30.82
CA SER A 397 3.47 69.04 -31.42
C SER A 397 2.21 69.28 -32.23
#